data_AF-A0A521YFL2-F1
#
_entry.id   AF-A0A521YFL2-F1
#
_cell.length_a   1.000
_cell.length_b   1.000
_cell.length_c   1.000
_cell.angle_alpha   90.00
_cell.angle_beta   90.00
_cell.angle_gamma   90.00
#
_symmetry.space_group_name_H-M   'P 1'
#
loop_
_entity.id
_entity.type
_entity.pdbx_description
1 polymer ?
#
loop_
_entity_poly.entity_id
_entity_poly.type
_entity_poly.pdbx_seq_one_letter_code
_entity_poly.pdbx_strand_id
1 'polypeptide(L)'
;MMDARDVALQQSAPVVTVPRYGGFAPLAGNGHRFLVTGDGLWLEARRPWLYLRVPLVSQKSVPMPYGWVGRELSLTFGKIPRHLVTEFYRYALDRCPEECVGWIVWHAMSGDMRLVFPTEESAGCCHVRYHRPVLDEDEHLVVDLHSHGRLSAFFSTQDDRDDRGEFKIAGVIGNCDRGQCSTAFRLCANGLFVPLAFDATGLSDQAGGSDGYPSSCA
;
A
#
# COMPACT_ATOMS: atom_id res chain seq x y z
N MET A 1 -10.14 25.42 -27.39
CA MET A 1 -9.98 23.96 -27.51
C MET A 1 -9.02 23.54 -26.40
N MET A 2 -9.34 22.48 -25.64
CA MET A 2 -8.46 22.01 -24.55
C MET A 2 -7.21 21.35 -25.14
N ASP A 3 -6.05 21.50 -24.48
CA ASP A 3 -4.80 20.87 -24.93
C ASP A 3 -4.96 19.34 -24.93
N ALA A 4 -4.42 18.66 -25.94
CA ALA A 4 -4.55 17.21 -26.06
C ALA A 4 -3.91 16.45 -24.87
N ARG A 5 -2.87 17.03 -24.26
CA ARG A 5 -2.22 16.49 -23.06
C ARG A 5 -3.13 16.61 -21.84
N ASP A 6 -3.84 17.72 -21.70
CA ASP A 6 -4.82 17.91 -20.62
C ASP A 6 -5.99 16.93 -20.77
N VAL A 7 -6.43 16.66 -22.01
CA VAL A 7 -7.45 15.64 -22.28
C VAL A 7 -6.94 14.25 -21.89
N ALA A 8 -5.70 13.89 -22.22
CA ALA A 8 -5.11 12.61 -21.85
C ALA A 8 -4.96 12.46 -20.32
N LEU A 9 -4.59 13.53 -19.62
CA LEU A 9 -4.55 13.56 -18.15
C LEU A 9 -5.94 13.35 -17.55
N GLN A 10 -6.95 14.06 -18.06
CA GLN A 10 -8.33 13.92 -17.59
C GLN A 10 -8.91 12.51 -17.87
N GLN A 11 -8.48 11.86 -18.95
CA GLN A 11 -8.89 10.48 -19.25
C GLN A 11 -8.21 9.46 -18.33
N SER A 12 -6.94 9.67 -17.98
CA SER A 12 -6.17 8.73 -17.13
C SER A 12 -6.48 8.87 -15.63
N ALA A 13 -6.79 10.10 -15.16
CA ALA A 13 -7.13 10.39 -13.78
C ALA A 13 -8.32 11.39 -13.69
N PRO A 14 -9.54 10.95 -14.03
CA PRO A 14 -10.69 11.85 -14.12
C PRO A 14 -11.06 12.45 -12.76
N VAL A 15 -11.73 13.60 -12.82
CA VAL A 15 -12.41 14.21 -11.68
C VAL A 15 -13.91 14.00 -11.82
N VAL A 16 -14.56 13.43 -10.81
CA VAL A 16 -16.00 13.13 -10.80
C VAL A 16 -16.66 13.74 -9.56
N THR A 17 -17.84 14.32 -9.71
CA THR A 17 -18.63 14.81 -8.58
C THR A 17 -19.48 13.68 -8.01
N VAL A 18 -19.53 13.57 -6.67
CA VAL A 18 -20.36 12.55 -6.02
C VAL A 18 -21.83 12.99 -6.09
N PRO A 19 -22.75 12.15 -6.62
CA PRO A 19 -24.17 12.49 -6.67
C PRO A 19 -24.75 12.73 -5.28
N ARG A 20 -25.51 13.82 -5.10
CA ARG A 20 -26.18 14.13 -3.82
C ARG A 20 -27.45 13.32 -3.58
N TYR A 21 -28.20 13.05 -4.64
CA TYR A 21 -29.52 12.38 -4.57
C TYR A 21 -29.53 11.00 -5.23
N GLY A 22 -28.61 10.74 -6.16
CA GLY A 22 -28.45 9.43 -6.80
C GLY A 22 -27.47 8.54 -6.04
N GLY A 23 -27.40 7.27 -6.43
CA GLY A 23 -26.38 6.35 -5.91
C GLY A 23 -24.98 6.72 -6.41
N PHE A 24 -23.99 6.62 -5.53
CA PHE A 24 -22.58 6.64 -5.93
C PHE A 24 -22.22 5.29 -6.56
N ALA A 25 -21.62 5.32 -7.76
CA ALA A 25 -21.13 4.13 -8.44
C ALA A 25 -19.61 4.00 -8.25
N PRO A 26 -19.11 2.99 -7.50
CA PRO A 26 -17.69 2.72 -7.36
C PRO A 26 -16.99 2.45 -8.69
N LEU A 27 -15.68 2.68 -8.72
CA LEU A 27 -14.84 2.44 -9.88
C LEU A 27 -14.82 0.94 -10.25
N ALA A 28 -15.26 0.62 -11.47
CA ALA A 28 -15.48 -0.76 -11.91
C ALA A 28 -14.22 -1.47 -12.47
N GLY A 29 -13.34 -0.73 -13.15
CA GLY A 29 -12.10 -1.26 -13.73
C GLY A 29 -10.86 -0.80 -12.97
N ASN A 30 -9.67 -1.25 -13.37
CA ASN A 30 -8.43 -0.73 -12.79
C ASN A 30 -8.21 0.74 -13.17
N GLY A 31 -7.73 1.53 -12.23
CA GLY A 31 -7.49 2.96 -12.46
C GLY A 31 -7.58 3.75 -11.17
N HIS A 32 -7.60 5.07 -11.30
CA HIS A 32 -7.87 5.95 -10.18
C HIS A 32 -8.56 7.22 -10.68
N ARG A 33 -9.30 7.88 -9.81
CA ARG A 33 -9.98 9.13 -10.08
C ARG A 33 -10.04 9.98 -8.82
N PHE A 34 -10.24 11.27 -9.02
CA PHE A 34 -10.52 12.20 -7.95
C PHE A 34 -12.02 12.39 -7.82
N LEU A 35 -12.51 12.36 -6.58
CA LEU A 35 -13.91 12.60 -6.27
C LEU A 35 -14.05 13.95 -5.59
N VAL A 36 -14.97 14.78 -6.08
CA VAL A 36 -15.41 15.98 -5.37
C VAL A 36 -16.69 15.63 -4.61
N THR A 37 -16.61 15.68 -3.29
CA THR A 37 -17.66 15.28 -2.35
C THR A 37 -18.26 16.51 -1.66
N GLY A 38 -19.28 16.29 -0.83
CA GLY A 38 -19.90 17.31 0.01
C GLY A 38 -18.93 17.94 1.03
N ASP A 39 -17.80 17.28 1.30
CA ASP A 39 -16.78 17.70 2.27
C ASP A 39 -15.38 17.90 1.71
N GLY A 40 -15.15 17.77 0.39
CA GLY A 40 -13.87 18.13 -0.20
C GLY A 40 -13.42 17.22 -1.35
N LEU A 41 -12.12 16.94 -1.39
CA LEU A 41 -11.46 16.18 -2.46
C LEU A 41 -10.99 14.84 -1.93
N TRP A 42 -11.32 13.78 -2.66
CA TRP A 42 -11.01 12.39 -2.31
C TRP A 42 -10.31 11.68 -3.46
N LEU A 43 -9.53 10.66 -3.14
CA LEU A 43 -8.95 9.71 -4.10
C LEU A 43 -9.75 8.41 -4.05
N GLU A 44 -10.16 7.91 -5.21
CA GLU A 44 -10.64 6.54 -5.39
C GLU A 44 -9.70 5.82 -6.35
N ALA A 45 -9.21 4.65 -5.95
CA ALA A 45 -8.31 3.84 -6.76
C ALA A 45 -8.70 2.37 -6.73
N ARG A 46 -8.50 1.70 -7.86
CA ARG A 46 -8.67 0.26 -8.02
C ARG A 46 -7.50 -0.36 -8.74
N ARG A 47 -6.98 -1.45 -8.19
CA ARG A 47 -6.01 -2.37 -8.79
C ARG A 47 -6.60 -3.78 -8.73
N PRO A 48 -6.02 -4.77 -9.42
CA PRO A 48 -6.50 -6.16 -9.35
C PRO A 48 -6.68 -6.68 -7.92
N TRP A 49 -5.82 -6.22 -7.00
CA TRP A 49 -5.80 -6.64 -5.60
C TRP A 49 -6.28 -5.60 -4.58
N LEU A 50 -6.57 -4.35 -5.00
CA LEU A 50 -6.85 -3.22 -4.10
C LEU A 50 -8.08 -2.44 -4.55
N TYR A 51 -8.98 -2.14 -3.63
CA TYR A 51 -9.90 -1.02 -3.73
C TYR A 51 -9.64 -0.04 -2.59
N LEU A 52 -9.51 1.24 -2.92
CA LEU A 52 -9.16 2.31 -1.98
C LEU A 52 -10.04 3.53 -2.22
N ARG A 53 -10.62 4.09 -1.16
CA ARG A 53 -11.28 5.41 -1.16
C ARG A 53 -10.90 6.18 0.10
N VAL A 54 -10.24 7.31 -0.07
CA VAL A 54 -9.65 8.09 1.04
C VAL A 54 -9.76 9.60 0.80
N PRO A 55 -9.98 10.41 1.84
CA PRO A 55 -9.97 11.86 1.71
C PRO A 55 -8.54 12.36 1.47
N LEU A 56 -8.38 13.30 0.54
CA LEU A 56 -7.14 14.05 0.34
C LEU A 56 -7.18 15.37 1.09
N VAL A 57 -8.31 16.07 1.00
CA VAL A 57 -8.56 17.34 1.71
C VAL A 57 -10.04 17.40 2.09
N SER A 58 -10.31 17.72 3.35
CA SER A 58 -11.66 17.98 3.85
C SER A 58 -11.85 19.44 4.22
N GLN A 59 -13.05 19.97 4.02
CA GLN A 59 -13.43 21.35 4.35
C GLN A 59 -14.89 21.40 4.82
N LYS A 60 -15.23 22.42 5.61
CA LYS A 60 -16.60 22.65 6.12
C LYS A 60 -17.08 24.09 5.98
N SER A 61 -16.25 24.98 5.45
CA SER A 61 -16.51 26.43 5.41
C SER A 61 -17.51 26.81 4.33
N VAL A 62 -17.53 26.06 3.22
CA VAL A 62 -18.43 26.31 2.09
C VAL A 62 -19.35 25.11 1.90
N PRO A 63 -20.69 25.30 1.92
CA PRO A 63 -21.63 24.22 1.60
C PRO A 63 -21.43 23.74 0.17
N MET A 64 -20.92 22.52 -0.01
CA MET A 64 -20.76 21.92 -1.33
C MET A 64 -22.03 21.16 -1.74
N PRO A 65 -22.48 21.27 -3.01
CA PRO A 65 -23.76 20.71 -3.46
C PRO A 65 -23.70 19.19 -3.73
N TYR A 66 -22.58 18.52 -3.45
CA TYR A 66 -22.33 17.13 -3.80
C TYR A 66 -22.69 16.16 -2.66
N GLY A 67 -22.77 14.87 -2.97
CA GLY A 67 -23.02 13.80 -2.01
C GLY A 67 -21.78 13.42 -1.19
N TRP A 68 -21.97 12.47 -0.29
CA TRP A 68 -20.96 12.01 0.66
C TRP A 68 -20.53 10.58 0.33
N VAL A 69 -19.27 10.26 0.62
CA VAL A 69 -18.72 8.90 0.55
C VAL A 69 -17.94 8.60 1.84
N GLY A 70 -17.84 7.32 2.20
CA GLY A 70 -17.03 6.86 3.32
C GLY A 70 -15.63 6.43 2.89
N ARG A 71 -14.71 6.33 3.84
CA ARG A 71 -13.41 5.67 3.60
C ARG A 71 -13.63 4.19 3.29
N GLU A 72 -12.79 3.63 2.43
CA GLU A 72 -12.82 2.21 2.09
C GLU A 72 -11.42 1.72 1.76
N LEU A 73 -11.07 0.54 2.26
CA LEU A 73 -9.84 -0.16 1.95
C LEU A 73 -10.18 -1.64 1.92
N SER A 74 -10.07 -2.25 0.74
CA SER A 74 -10.34 -3.67 0.54
C SER A 74 -9.22 -4.30 -0.25
N LEU A 75 -8.73 -5.43 0.23
CA LEU A 75 -7.71 -6.24 -0.42
C LEU A 75 -8.39 -7.49 -0.95
N THR A 76 -8.24 -7.80 -2.23
CA THR A 76 -8.86 -8.98 -2.85
C THR A 76 -8.45 -10.27 -2.14
N PHE A 77 -7.18 -10.35 -1.71
CA PHE A 77 -6.62 -11.47 -0.95
C PHE A 77 -6.93 -11.43 0.56
N GLY A 78 -7.69 -10.43 1.04
CA GLY A 78 -7.99 -10.27 2.46
C GLY A 78 -6.76 -9.89 3.28
N LYS A 79 -6.09 -10.88 3.89
CA LYS A 79 -4.92 -10.66 4.75
C LYS A 79 -3.67 -11.26 4.11
N ILE A 80 -2.54 -10.57 4.27
CA ILE A 80 -1.23 -11.11 3.90
C ILE A 80 -0.96 -12.36 4.74
N PRO A 81 -0.61 -13.52 4.13
CA PRO A 81 -0.27 -14.72 4.88
C PRO A 81 0.91 -14.46 5.80
N ARG A 82 0.70 -14.68 7.11
CA ARG A 82 1.69 -14.39 8.16
C ARG A 82 3.03 -15.07 7.90
N HIS A 83 3.00 -16.29 7.38
CA HIS A 83 4.21 -17.08 7.13
C HIS A 83 5.16 -16.39 6.14
N LEU A 84 4.66 -15.67 5.13
CA LEU A 84 5.50 -14.94 4.18
C LEU A 84 6.24 -13.78 4.86
N VAL A 85 5.55 -13.06 5.75
CA VAL A 85 6.18 -11.99 6.53
C VAL A 85 7.18 -12.56 7.53
N THR A 86 6.86 -13.68 8.19
CA THR A 86 7.77 -14.38 9.10
C THR A 86 9.00 -14.94 8.38
N GLU A 87 8.86 -15.40 7.14
CA GLU A 87 9.96 -15.88 6.31
C GLU A 87 10.91 -14.74 5.94
N PHE A 88 10.37 -13.61 5.47
CA PHE A 88 11.18 -12.41 5.23
C PHE A 88 11.86 -11.92 6.52
N TYR A 89 11.15 -11.95 7.64
CA TYR A 89 11.71 -11.59 8.94
C TYR A 89 12.94 -12.43 9.29
N ARG A 90 12.86 -13.76 9.18
CA ARG A 90 14.01 -14.65 9.44
C ARG A 90 15.18 -14.34 8.50
N TYR A 91 14.88 -14.12 7.23
CA TYR A 91 15.89 -13.72 6.25
C TYR A 91 16.58 -12.41 6.63
N ALA A 92 15.82 -11.40 7.10
CA ALA A 92 16.38 -10.14 7.56
C ALA A 92 17.27 -10.27 8.81
N LEU A 93 16.93 -11.18 9.73
CA LEU A 93 17.80 -11.49 10.88
C LEU A 93 19.14 -12.09 10.44
N ASP A 94 19.09 -13.06 9.51
CA ASP A 94 20.29 -13.75 9.01
C ASP A 94 21.20 -12.83 8.18
N ARG A 95 20.62 -11.82 7.51
CA ARG A 95 21.34 -10.83 6.69
C ARG A 95 21.96 -9.69 7.50
N CYS A 96 21.52 -9.48 8.74
CA CYS A 96 22.00 -8.39 9.59
C CYS A 96 23.55 -8.46 9.74
N PRO A 97 24.30 -7.37 9.49
CA PRO A 97 23.86 -5.97 9.53
C PRO A 97 23.42 -5.36 8.19
N GLU A 98 23.48 -6.10 7.08
CA GLU A 98 23.10 -5.58 5.78
C GLU A 98 21.58 -5.45 5.63
N GLU A 99 21.16 -4.47 4.85
CA GLU A 99 19.78 -4.37 4.38
C GLU A 99 19.51 -5.46 3.35
N CYS A 100 18.25 -5.90 3.29
CA CYS A 100 17.79 -6.89 2.32
C CYS A 100 16.35 -6.57 1.91
N VAL A 101 15.91 -7.12 0.78
CA VAL A 101 14.59 -6.85 0.20
C VAL A 101 13.83 -8.15 -0.05
N GLY A 102 12.51 -8.10 0.14
CA GLY A 102 11.60 -9.18 -0.16
C GLY A 102 10.30 -8.63 -0.72
N TRP A 103 9.79 -9.26 -1.77
CA TRP A 103 8.53 -8.92 -2.41
C TRP A 103 7.51 -10.00 -2.15
N ILE A 104 6.31 -9.62 -1.72
CA ILE A 104 5.17 -10.51 -1.75
C ILE A 104 4.42 -10.24 -3.05
N VAL A 105 4.38 -11.25 -3.89
CA VAL A 105 3.69 -11.26 -5.18
C VAL A 105 2.40 -12.04 -5.03
N TRP A 106 1.31 -11.49 -5.56
CA TRP A 106 -0.01 -12.14 -5.61
C TRP A 106 -0.38 -12.49 -7.05
N HIS A 107 -0.91 -13.68 -7.27
CA HIS A 107 -1.38 -14.15 -8.57
C HIS A 107 -2.90 -13.96 -8.70
N ALA A 108 -3.35 -13.20 -9.70
CA ALA A 108 -4.74 -12.78 -9.84
C ALA A 108 -5.72 -13.93 -10.08
N MET A 109 -5.31 -14.92 -10.86
CA MET A 109 -6.16 -16.06 -11.22
C MET A 109 -6.27 -17.12 -10.12
N SER A 110 -5.16 -17.53 -9.49
CA SER A 110 -5.18 -18.56 -8.44
C SER A 110 -5.47 -17.99 -7.05
N GLY A 111 -5.18 -16.70 -6.84
CA GLY A 111 -5.23 -16.07 -5.53
C GLY A 111 -3.99 -16.32 -4.68
N ASP A 112 -3.01 -17.08 -5.18
CA ASP A 112 -1.82 -17.46 -4.42
C ASP A 112 -0.89 -16.28 -4.15
N MET A 113 -0.13 -16.39 -3.07
CA MET A 113 0.89 -15.41 -2.70
C MET A 113 2.23 -16.10 -2.47
N ARG A 114 3.31 -15.48 -2.94
CA ARG A 114 4.68 -15.99 -2.76
C ARG A 114 5.63 -14.87 -2.36
N LEU A 115 6.58 -15.21 -1.49
CA LEU A 115 7.72 -14.34 -1.18
C LEU A 115 8.78 -14.53 -2.26
N VAL A 116 9.34 -13.43 -2.73
CA VAL A 116 10.39 -13.37 -3.75
C VAL A 116 11.51 -12.51 -3.19
N PHE A 117 12.73 -13.01 -3.22
CA PHE A 117 13.90 -12.21 -2.88
C PHE A 117 14.48 -11.67 -4.19
N PRO A 118 14.42 -10.35 -4.45
CA PRO A 118 14.99 -9.77 -5.66
C PRO A 118 16.50 -9.99 -5.75
N THR A 119 17.02 -10.02 -6.97
CA THR A 119 18.47 -10.06 -7.19
C THR A 119 19.07 -8.71 -6.79
N GLU A 120 19.87 -8.70 -5.73
CA GLU A 120 20.55 -7.51 -5.22
C GLU A 120 21.75 -7.15 -6.13
N GLU A 121 21.82 -5.89 -6.55
CA GLU A 121 22.99 -5.30 -7.21
C GLU A 121 24.07 -4.92 -6.19
N SER A 122 23.64 -4.34 -5.05
CA SER A 122 24.50 -3.94 -3.94
C SER A 122 23.69 -3.84 -2.66
N ALA A 123 24.22 -4.35 -1.56
CA ALA A 123 23.64 -4.22 -0.23
C ALA A 123 24.69 -3.75 0.78
N GLY A 124 24.25 -2.99 1.77
CA GLY A 124 25.06 -2.57 2.90
C GLY A 124 24.16 -2.20 4.08
N CYS A 125 24.74 -1.68 5.16
CA CYS A 125 23.98 -1.43 6.40
C CYS A 125 22.91 -0.33 6.32
N CYS A 126 22.90 0.46 5.25
CA CYS A 126 22.00 1.61 5.06
C CYS A 126 21.56 1.77 3.58
N HIS A 127 21.75 0.74 2.76
CA HIS A 127 21.27 0.75 1.39
C HIS A 127 21.08 -0.66 0.86
N VAL A 128 20.11 -0.80 -0.04
CA VAL A 128 19.98 -1.95 -0.92
C VAL A 128 19.53 -1.47 -2.30
N ARG A 129 20.26 -1.90 -3.32
CA ARG A 129 19.91 -1.70 -4.74
C ARG A 129 19.66 -3.07 -5.32
N TYR A 130 18.57 -3.23 -6.05
CA TYR A 130 18.15 -4.52 -6.55
C TYR A 130 17.42 -4.39 -7.87
N HIS A 131 17.47 -5.46 -8.65
CA HIS A 131 16.67 -5.61 -9.85
C HIS A 131 15.26 -6.05 -9.47
N ARG A 132 14.28 -5.25 -9.85
CA ARG A 132 12.87 -5.59 -9.70
C ARG A 132 12.55 -6.88 -10.48
N PRO A 133 11.99 -7.92 -9.84
CA PRO A 133 11.55 -9.12 -10.53
C PRO A 133 10.61 -8.80 -11.70
N VAL A 134 10.80 -9.51 -12.81
CA VAL A 134 9.82 -9.52 -13.91
C VAL A 134 8.63 -10.35 -13.44
N LEU A 135 7.44 -9.74 -13.48
CA LEU A 135 6.19 -10.38 -13.10
C LEU A 135 5.38 -10.70 -14.36
N ASP A 136 4.71 -11.84 -14.35
CA ASP A 136 3.75 -12.20 -15.41
C ASP A 136 2.50 -11.29 -15.37
N GLU A 137 1.66 -11.35 -16.39
CA GLU A 137 0.48 -10.47 -16.54
C GLU A 137 -0.49 -10.56 -15.34
N ASP A 138 -0.65 -11.76 -14.78
CA ASP A 138 -1.50 -12.03 -13.61
C ASP A 138 -0.74 -11.90 -12.28
N GLU A 139 0.55 -11.58 -12.29
CA GLU A 139 1.33 -11.41 -11.08
C GLU A 139 1.44 -9.93 -10.70
N HIS A 140 1.18 -9.64 -9.42
CA HIS A 140 1.17 -8.29 -8.91
C HIS A 140 2.02 -8.18 -7.65
N LEU A 141 2.94 -7.22 -7.62
CA LEU A 141 3.58 -6.79 -6.38
C LEU A 141 2.50 -6.21 -5.47
N VAL A 142 2.32 -6.81 -4.29
CA VAL A 142 1.37 -6.34 -3.29
C VAL A 142 2.06 -5.81 -2.03
N VAL A 143 3.20 -6.38 -1.66
CA VAL A 143 4.00 -5.94 -0.52
C VAL A 143 5.46 -5.86 -0.91
N ASP A 144 6.08 -4.71 -0.68
CA ASP A 144 7.52 -4.51 -0.80
C ASP A 144 8.09 -4.37 0.61
N LEU A 145 8.96 -5.29 0.98
CA LEU A 145 9.55 -5.40 2.31
C LEU A 145 11.04 -5.09 2.20
N HIS A 146 11.58 -4.29 3.11
CA HIS A 146 13.02 -4.16 3.29
C HIS A 146 13.42 -4.14 4.76
N SER A 147 14.69 -4.47 5.02
CA SER A 147 15.26 -4.40 6.36
C SER A 147 16.20 -3.21 6.52
N HIS A 148 16.34 -2.72 7.74
CA HIS A 148 17.27 -1.66 8.14
C HIS A 148 18.44 -2.21 8.98
N GLY A 149 18.67 -3.52 8.93
CA GLY A 149 19.65 -4.20 9.78
C GLY A 149 19.49 -3.84 11.25
N ARG A 150 20.50 -3.17 11.82
CA ARG A 150 20.55 -2.75 13.23
C ARG A 150 19.73 -1.48 13.56
N LEU A 151 19.33 -0.72 12.56
CA LEU A 151 18.57 0.52 12.77
C LEU A 151 17.10 0.21 12.98
N SER A 152 16.36 1.11 13.64
CA SER A 152 14.92 0.99 13.78
C SER A 152 14.20 1.07 12.43
N ALA A 153 12.99 0.52 12.36
CA ALA A 153 12.12 0.62 11.20
C ALA A 153 11.54 2.03 11.09
N PHE A 154 11.77 2.68 9.96
CA PHE A 154 11.16 3.95 9.56
C PHE A 154 11.20 4.05 8.04
N PHE A 155 10.39 4.94 7.45
CA PHE A 155 10.51 5.29 6.04
C PHE A 155 11.35 6.55 5.90
N SER A 156 12.40 6.48 5.09
CA SER A 156 13.28 7.59 4.76
C SER A 156 12.68 8.44 3.62
N THR A 157 13.28 9.61 3.40
CA THR A 157 12.91 10.46 2.25
C THR A 157 13.22 9.82 0.89
N GLN A 158 14.13 8.84 0.85
CA GLN A 158 14.41 8.07 -0.36
C GLN A 158 13.27 7.08 -0.61
N ASP A 159 12.83 6.36 0.43
CA ASP A 159 11.69 5.44 0.35
C ASP A 159 10.42 6.18 -0.10
N ASP A 160 10.18 7.39 0.42
CA ASP A 160 9.06 8.24 0.00
C ASP A 160 9.10 8.60 -1.49
N ARG A 161 10.30 8.81 -2.06
CA ARG A 161 10.45 9.13 -3.48
C ARG A 161 10.21 7.89 -4.34
N ASP A 162 10.77 6.76 -3.92
CA ASP A 162 10.67 5.50 -4.65
C ASP A 162 9.23 4.97 -4.65
N ASP A 163 8.49 5.17 -3.57
CA ASP A 163 7.10 4.74 -3.43
C ASP A 163 6.06 5.67 -4.06
N ARG A 164 6.46 6.89 -4.47
CA ARG A 164 5.50 7.96 -4.86
C ARG A 164 4.65 7.60 -6.08
N GLY A 165 5.15 6.75 -6.99
CA GLY A 165 4.44 6.36 -8.20
C GLY A 165 3.63 5.07 -8.07
N GLU A 166 3.67 4.41 -6.92
CA GLU A 166 3.25 3.01 -6.80
C GLU A 166 1.98 2.84 -5.98
N PHE A 167 1.29 1.74 -6.27
CA PHE A 167 0.28 1.16 -5.39
C PHE A 167 0.84 -0.13 -4.87
N LYS A 168 1.19 -0.16 -3.58
CA LYS A 168 1.73 -1.32 -2.87
C LYS A 168 1.63 -1.09 -1.37
N ILE A 169 1.74 -2.15 -0.60
CA ILE A 169 2.04 -2.06 0.83
C ILE A 169 3.56 -2.02 0.94
N ALA A 170 4.12 -1.03 1.63
CA ALA A 170 5.53 -1.00 1.97
C ALA A 170 5.69 -1.40 3.44
N GLY A 171 6.70 -2.20 3.74
CA GLY A 171 7.01 -2.67 5.09
C GLY A 171 8.50 -2.60 5.39
N VAL A 172 8.85 -2.06 6.55
CA VAL A 172 10.24 -1.98 7.02
C VAL A 172 10.39 -2.81 8.28
N ILE A 173 11.43 -3.63 8.34
CA ILE A 173 11.85 -4.34 9.55
C ILE A 173 13.20 -3.79 10.02
N GLY A 174 13.28 -3.42 11.29
CA GLY A 174 14.49 -2.86 11.88
C GLY A 174 14.81 -3.50 13.22
N ASN A 175 15.97 -3.19 13.79
CA ASN A 175 16.52 -3.80 15.00
C ASN A 175 16.66 -5.33 14.86
N CYS A 176 17.16 -5.79 13.71
CA CYS A 176 17.33 -7.20 13.35
C CYS A 176 18.41 -7.92 14.17
N ASP A 177 19.20 -7.18 14.96
CA ASP A 177 20.18 -7.72 15.91
C ASP A 177 19.63 -7.89 17.33
N ARG A 178 18.34 -7.56 17.56
CA ARG A 178 17.71 -7.59 18.88
C ARG A 178 16.70 -8.71 18.99
N GLY A 179 16.40 -9.12 20.23
CA GLY A 179 15.33 -10.09 20.51
C GLY A 179 13.92 -9.59 20.17
N GLN A 180 13.75 -8.28 19.96
CA GLN A 180 12.51 -7.68 19.47
C GLN A 180 12.83 -6.68 18.36
N CYS A 181 12.36 -6.96 17.15
CA CYS A 181 12.46 -6.03 16.03
C CYS A 181 11.36 -4.96 16.08
N SER A 182 11.66 -3.83 15.46
CA SER A 182 10.67 -2.80 15.13
C SER A 182 10.11 -3.04 13.73
N THR A 183 8.85 -2.69 13.51
CA THR A 183 8.22 -2.74 12.18
C THR A 183 7.51 -1.44 11.86
N ALA A 184 7.44 -1.08 10.57
CA ALA A 184 6.66 0.03 10.07
C ALA A 184 5.98 -0.38 8.76
N PHE A 185 4.67 -0.19 8.64
CA PHE A 185 3.92 -0.52 7.43
C PHE A 185 3.08 0.66 6.96
N ARG A 186 2.99 0.81 5.64
CA ARG A 186 2.12 1.80 5.00
C ARG A 186 1.54 1.26 3.71
N LEU A 187 0.35 1.71 3.35
CA LEU A 187 -0.15 1.63 1.99
C LEU A 187 0.36 2.85 1.23
N CYS A 188 1.09 2.61 0.14
CA CYS A 188 1.47 3.61 -0.85
C CYS A 188 0.35 3.67 -1.90
N ALA A 189 -0.17 4.86 -2.15
CA ALA A 189 -1.24 5.11 -3.10
C ALA A 189 -0.93 6.35 -3.93
N ASN A 190 0.00 6.21 -4.89
CA ASN A 190 0.43 7.30 -5.78
C ASN A 190 0.90 8.56 -5.03
N GLY A 191 1.75 8.37 -4.01
CA GLY A 191 2.32 9.44 -3.21
C GLY A 191 1.51 9.84 -1.99
N LEU A 192 0.32 9.27 -1.81
CA LEU A 192 -0.36 9.24 -0.52
C LEU A 192 0.16 8.04 0.30
N PHE A 193 0.58 8.30 1.53
CA PHE A 193 1.01 7.26 2.48
C PHE A 193 -0.01 7.11 3.58
N VAL A 194 -0.66 5.95 3.65
CA VAL A 194 -1.62 5.61 4.70
C VAL A 194 -0.96 4.64 5.66
N PRO A 195 -0.66 5.03 6.91
CA PRO A 195 -0.10 4.12 7.90
C PRO A 195 -1.02 2.90 8.10
N LEU A 196 -0.42 1.71 8.13
CA LEU A 196 -1.11 0.47 8.43
C LEU A 196 -0.67 -0.01 9.81
N ALA A 197 -1.63 -0.31 10.67
CA ALA A 197 -1.32 -1.03 11.89
C ALA A 197 -0.87 -2.44 11.51
N PHE A 198 0.28 -2.86 12.03
CA PHE A 198 0.74 -4.23 11.90
C PHE A 198 0.81 -4.82 13.31
N ASP A 199 -0.09 -5.78 13.58
CA ASP A 199 -0.10 -6.51 14.84
C ASP A 199 1.09 -7.47 14.92
N ALA A 200 2.23 -6.94 15.38
CA ALA A 200 3.45 -7.70 15.67
C ALA A 200 3.29 -8.64 16.88
N THR A 201 2.21 -8.52 17.66
CA THR A 201 1.92 -9.31 18.88
C THR A 201 1.74 -10.80 18.65
N GLY A 202 1.72 -11.28 17.41
CA GLY A 202 1.79 -12.72 17.12
C GLY A 202 3.06 -13.17 16.39
N LEU A 203 4.10 -12.33 16.30
CA LEU A 203 5.45 -12.76 15.90
C LEU A 203 6.23 -13.33 17.10
N SER A 204 5.79 -13.00 18.32
CA SER A 204 5.97 -13.76 19.56
C SER A 204 4.57 -14.16 20.02
N ASP A 205 4.23 -15.44 20.13
CA ASP A 205 2.91 -15.90 20.61
C ASP A 205 2.38 -15.02 21.76
N GLN A 206 1.31 -14.23 21.55
CA GLN A 206 0.16 -13.96 22.46
C GLN A 206 -0.76 -12.81 21.96
N ALA A 207 -2.06 -13.13 21.84
CA ALA A 207 -3.29 -12.30 21.87
C ALA A 207 -3.38 -10.98 21.04
N GLY A 208 -4.35 -10.96 20.12
CA GLY A 208 -4.56 -9.92 19.10
C GLY A 208 -5.26 -8.63 19.55
N GLY A 209 -5.04 -7.58 18.74
CA GLY A 209 -5.66 -6.26 18.87
C GLY A 209 -6.75 -6.01 17.82
N SER A 210 -7.71 -5.16 18.19
CA SER A 210 -8.90 -4.82 17.42
C SER A 210 -8.62 -3.71 16.39
N ASP A 211 -8.73 -4.03 15.11
CA ASP A 211 -8.62 -3.06 14.03
C ASP A 211 -9.92 -2.24 13.91
N GLY A 212 -9.84 -0.94 14.15
CA GLY A 212 -10.94 0.04 14.01
C GLY A 212 -11.40 0.31 12.56
N TYR A 213 -11.25 -0.65 11.66
CA TYR A 213 -11.85 -0.62 10.33
C TYR A 213 -13.14 -1.45 10.34
N PRO A 214 -14.33 -0.85 10.16
CA PRO A 214 -15.55 -1.62 10.02
C PRO A 214 -15.42 -2.50 8.76
N SER A 215 -15.25 -3.80 8.97
CA SER A 215 -15.38 -4.81 7.92
C SER A 215 -16.86 -4.89 7.56
N SER A 216 -17.30 -4.24 6.49
CA SER A 216 -18.62 -4.48 5.93
C SER A 216 -18.56 -5.69 4.99
N CYS A 217 -18.66 -6.88 5.58
CA CYS A 217 -19.21 -8.05 4.89
C CYS A 217 -20.65 -8.22 5.36
N ALA A 218 -21.60 -7.83 4.51
CA ALA A 218 -22.96 -8.33 4.44
C ALA A 218 -23.44 -8.14 3.00
#